data_AF-A0A7S2DUY0-F1
#
_entry.id   AF-A0A7S2DUY0-F1
#
_cell.length_a   1.000
_cell.length_b   1.000
_cell.length_c   1.000
_cell.angle_alpha   90.00
_cell.angle_beta   90.00
_cell.angle_gamma   90.00
#
_symmetry.space_group_name_H-M   'P 1'
#
loop_
_entity.id
_entity.type
_entity.pdbx_description
1 polymer ?
#
loop_
_entity_poly.entity_id
_entity_poly.type
_entity_poly.pdbx_seq_one_letter_code
_entity_poly.pdbx_strand_id
1 'polypeptide(L)'
;FFMKKNYKEDTYQVLKHMKISASLDKGTPNMEKWNRRIKEEMDDWVALYRRQDAVVGRQSYYSLYSAVNTLASHFTSYGPKFPFPNKRRPRFFELVNVTEKYLEKGK
;
A
#
# COMPACT_ATOMS: atom_id res chain seq x y z
N PHE A 1 -11.30 2.53 -3.96
CA PHE A 1 -10.71 2.66 -5.32
C PHE A 1 -11.03 1.37 -6.07
N PHE A 2 -11.17 1.37 -7.39
CA PHE A 2 -11.58 0.15 -8.11
C PHE A 2 -10.37 -0.67 -8.58
N MET A 3 -10.43 -1.99 -8.46
CA MET A 3 -9.44 -2.93 -9.00
C MET A 3 -9.80 -3.29 -10.44
N LYS A 4 -8.85 -3.14 -11.35
CA LYS A 4 -9.01 -3.47 -12.78
C LYS A 4 -8.76 -4.94 -13.08
N LYS A 5 -8.28 -5.71 -12.09
CA LYS A 5 -7.84 -7.12 -12.24
C LYS A 5 -6.64 -7.26 -13.17
N ASN A 6 -5.86 -6.19 -13.29
CA ASN A 6 -4.55 -6.22 -13.93
C ASN A 6 -3.50 -6.01 -12.86
N TYR A 7 -2.70 -7.05 -12.59
CA TYR A 7 -1.75 -7.03 -11.46
C TYR A 7 -0.82 -5.82 -11.49
N LYS A 8 -0.26 -5.49 -12.65
CA LYS A 8 0.69 -4.37 -12.75
C LYS A 8 -0.01 -3.05 -12.47
N GLU A 9 -1.14 -2.79 -13.12
CA GLU A 9 -1.88 -1.55 -12.95
C GLU A 9 -2.42 -1.36 -11.53
N ASP A 10 -3.03 -2.41 -10.96
CA ASP A 10 -3.60 -2.37 -9.61
C ASP A 10 -2.51 -2.19 -8.55
N THR A 11 -1.37 -2.87 -8.72
CA THR A 11 -0.22 -2.73 -7.81
C THR A 11 0.36 -1.31 -7.87
N TYR A 12 0.50 -0.71 -9.06
CA TYR A 12 0.92 0.70 -9.18
C TYR A 12 -0.07 1.66 -8.52
N GLN A 13 -1.37 1.42 -8.69
CA GLN A 13 -2.41 2.26 -8.09
C GLN A 13 -2.33 2.24 -6.57
N VAL A 14 -2.33 1.04 -5.97
CA VAL A 14 -2.22 0.84 -4.52
C VAL A 14 -0.94 1.50 -4.00
N LEU A 15 0.19 1.25 -4.66
CA LEU A 15 1.49 1.80 -4.29
C LEU A 15 1.49 3.34 -4.30
N LYS A 16 0.94 3.96 -5.35
CA LYS A 16 0.82 5.42 -5.46
C LYS A 16 -0.03 5.99 -4.31
N HIS A 17 -1.17 5.38 -4.03
CA HIS A 17 -2.05 5.92 -3.00
C HIS A 17 -1.52 5.69 -1.57
N MET A 18 -0.81 4.57 -1.35
CA MET A 18 -0.05 4.30 -0.13
C MET A 18 1.07 5.31 0.09
N LYS A 19 1.82 5.70 -0.96
CA LYS A 19 2.82 6.79 -0.88
C LYS A 19 2.18 8.08 -0.37
N ILE A 20 1.03 8.46 -0.94
CA ILE A 20 0.31 9.68 -0.53
C ILE A 20 -0.10 9.57 0.94
N SER A 21 -0.74 8.47 1.34
CA SER A 21 -1.20 8.25 2.72
C SER A 21 -0.07 8.37 3.74
N ALA A 22 1.08 7.76 3.46
CA ALA A 22 2.24 7.81 4.35
C ALA A 22 2.89 9.20 4.46
N SER A 23 2.69 10.06 3.45
CA SER A 23 3.17 11.45 3.41
C SER A 23 2.22 12.46 4.05
N LEU A 24 0.98 12.08 4.40
CA LEU A 24 0.03 13.01 5.01
C LEU A 24 0.50 13.40 6.42
N ASP A 25 0.47 14.71 6.68
CA ASP A 25 0.80 15.27 7.99
C ASP A 25 -0.45 15.58 8.80
N LYS A 26 -0.26 15.77 10.11
CA LYS A 26 -1.33 16.15 11.02
C LYS A 26 -2.01 17.43 10.53
N GLY A 27 -3.33 17.42 10.44
CA GLY A 27 -4.12 18.56 9.98
C GLY A 27 -4.37 18.61 8.47
N THR A 28 -3.83 17.67 7.69
CA THR A 28 -4.13 17.59 6.25
C THR A 28 -5.65 17.39 6.04
N PRO A 29 -6.32 18.26 5.27
CA PRO A 29 -7.75 18.14 4.99
C PRO A 29 -8.10 16.76 4.41
N ASN A 30 -9.22 16.19 4.85
CA ASN A 30 -9.71 14.88 4.39
C ASN A 30 -8.76 13.68 4.64
N MET A 31 -7.72 13.80 5.46
CA MET A 31 -6.78 12.69 5.73
C MET A 31 -7.48 11.41 6.19
N GLU A 32 -8.44 11.53 7.11
CA GLU A 32 -9.20 10.37 7.58
C GLU A 32 -9.97 9.68 6.45
N LYS A 33 -10.65 10.47 5.61
CA LYS A 33 -11.42 9.96 4.46
C LYS A 33 -10.49 9.29 3.45
N TRP A 34 -9.31 9.87 3.21
CA TRP A 34 -8.28 9.27 2.38
C TRP A 34 -7.84 7.92 2.97
N ASN A 35 -7.35 7.91 4.21
CA ASN A 35 -6.82 6.73 4.87
C ASN A 35 -7.84 5.58 4.99
N ARG A 36 -9.12 5.87 5.21
CA ARG A 36 -10.19 4.85 5.16
C ARG A 36 -10.30 4.19 3.79
N ARG A 37 -10.33 4.99 2.71
CA ARG A 37 -10.37 4.47 1.33
C ARG A 37 -9.12 3.67 0.96
N ILE A 38 -7.95 4.06 1.47
CA ILE A 38 -6.71 3.31 1.26
C ILE A 38 -6.75 1.98 1.97
N LYS A 39 -7.28 1.93 3.19
CA LYS A 39 -7.46 0.66 3.90
C LYS A 39 -8.33 -0.31 3.09
N GLU A 40 -9.47 0.15 2.59
CA GLU A 40 -10.35 -0.65 1.73
C GLU A 40 -9.62 -1.13 0.47
N GLU A 41 -8.89 -0.25 -0.22
CA GLU A 41 -8.12 -0.61 -1.42
C GLU A 41 -6.99 -1.62 -1.15
N MET A 42 -6.30 -1.50 -0.01
CA MET A 42 -5.31 -2.49 0.41
C MET A 42 -5.96 -3.85 0.67
N ASP A 43 -7.10 -3.88 1.36
CA ASP A 43 -7.86 -5.09 1.64
C ASP A 43 -8.35 -5.76 0.32
N ASP A 44 -8.84 -4.96 -0.64
CA ASP A 44 -9.27 -5.41 -1.96
C ASP A 44 -8.10 -6.01 -2.77
N TRP A 45 -6.94 -5.36 -2.79
CA TRP A 45 -5.75 -5.86 -3.50
C TRP A 45 -5.27 -7.18 -2.92
N VAL A 46 -5.20 -7.29 -1.58
CA VAL A 46 -4.82 -8.53 -0.90
C VAL A 46 -5.83 -9.64 -1.20
N ALA A 47 -7.13 -9.34 -1.08
CA ALA A 47 -8.19 -10.31 -1.34
C ALA A 47 -8.13 -10.86 -2.77
N LEU A 48 -7.86 -10.00 -3.75
CA LEU A 48 -7.80 -10.34 -5.16
C LEU A 48 -6.57 -11.18 -5.52
N TYR A 49 -5.38 -10.81 -5.04
CA TYR A 49 -4.12 -11.37 -5.54
C TYR A 49 -3.54 -12.50 -4.68
N ARG A 50 -3.92 -12.64 -3.41
CA ARG A 50 -3.32 -13.64 -2.49
C ARG A 50 -3.53 -15.11 -2.87
N ARG A 51 -4.47 -15.40 -3.78
CA ARG A 51 -4.79 -16.76 -4.24
C ARG A 51 -4.41 -17.02 -5.70
N GLN A 52 -3.65 -16.11 -6.31
CA GLN A 52 -3.23 -16.23 -7.70
C GLN A 52 -1.77 -16.69 -7.75
N ASP A 53 -1.53 -17.96 -8.07
CA ASP A 53 -0.18 -18.56 -8.04
C ASP A 53 0.82 -17.81 -8.93
N ALA A 54 0.37 -17.32 -10.09
CA ALA A 54 1.17 -16.51 -11.02
C ALA A 54 1.60 -15.14 -10.45
N VAL A 55 1.00 -14.71 -9.34
CA VAL A 55 1.28 -13.45 -8.64
C VAL A 55 1.99 -13.70 -7.32
N VAL A 56 1.58 -14.68 -6.53
CA VAL A 56 2.13 -14.93 -5.20
C VAL A 56 3.63 -15.21 -5.24
N GLY A 57 4.16 -15.82 -6.31
CA GLY A 57 5.61 -16.04 -6.48
C GLY A 57 6.44 -14.79 -6.81
N ARG A 58 5.82 -13.63 -7.01
CA ARG A 58 6.50 -12.39 -7.43
C ARG A 58 7.13 -11.65 -6.25
N GLN A 59 8.36 -11.17 -6.43
CA GLN A 59 9.05 -10.28 -5.50
C GLN A 59 8.30 -8.96 -5.31
N SER A 60 7.68 -8.41 -6.36
CA SER A 60 6.79 -7.24 -6.23
C SER A 60 5.60 -7.53 -5.31
N TYR A 61 5.05 -8.75 -5.35
CA TYR A 61 3.91 -9.11 -4.50
C TYR A 61 4.32 -9.13 -3.03
N TYR A 62 5.41 -9.82 -2.69
CA TYR A 62 5.88 -9.90 -1.29
C TYR A 62 6.30 -8.54 -0.71
N SER A 63 6.95 -7.70 -1.53
CA SER A 63 7.36 -6.36 -1.10
C SER A 63 6.16 -5.44 -0.90
N LEU A 64 5.17 -5.45 -1.80
CA LEU A 64 3.94 -4.69 -1.57
C LEU A 64 3.14 -5.23 -0.39
N TYR A 65 3.00 -6.55 -0.24
CA TYR A 65 2.30 -7.17 0.88
C TYR A 65 2.90 -6.76 2.23
N SER A 66 4.24 -6.68 2.30
CA SER A 66 4.96 -6.16 3.46
C SER A 66 4.64 -4.67 3.73
N ALA A 67 4.60 -3.85 2.69
CA ALA A 67 4.22 -2.44 2.82
C ALA A 67 2.76 -2.28 3.26
N VAL A 68 1.84 -3.08 2.71
CA VAL A 68 0.41 -3.10 3.05
C VAL A 68 0.25 -3.42 4.53
N ASN A 69 0.88 -4.50 5.03
CA ASN A 69 0.83 -4.85 6.44
C ASN A 69 1.41 -3.75 7.34
N THR A 70 2.46 -3.07 6.88
CA THR A 70 3.09 -1.96 7.63
C THR A 70 2.13 -0.78 7.81
N LEU A 71 1.39 -0.41 6.76
CA LEU A 71 0.43 0.71 6.82
C LEU A 71 -0.90 0.30 7.48
N ALA A 72 -1.40 -0.89 7.17
CA ALA A 72 -2.62 -1.44 7.76
C ALA A 72 -2.49 -1.59 9.29
N SER A 73 -1.35 -2.09 9.77
CA SER A 73 -1.09 -2.17 11.23
C SER A 73 -1.13 -0.81 11.91
N HIS A 74 -0.64 0.25 11.26
CA HIS A 74 -0.76 1.62 11.78
C HIS A 74 -2.23 2.05 11.90
N PHE A 75 -3.04 1.80 10.87
CA PHE A 75 -4.46 2.11 10.92
C PHE A 75 -5.21 1.31 11.99
N THR A 76 -4.85 0.04 12.21
CA THR A 76 -5.43 -0.79 13.27
C THR A 76 -5.05 -0.29 14.66
N SER A 77 -3.78 0.06 14.87
CA SER A 77 -3.29 0.46 16.20
C SER A 77 -3.67 1.88 16.60
N TYR A 78 -3.68 2.83 15.65
CA TYR A 78 -3.86 4.25 15.95
C TYR A 78 -5.14 4.83 15.35
N GLY A 79 -5.65 4.24 14.27
CA GLY A 79 -6.80 4.74 13.51
C GLY A 79 -6.42 5.63 12.33
N PRO A 80 -7.35 5.83 11.37
CA PRO A 80 -7.09 6.54 10.12
C PRO A 80 -6.92 8.07 10.28
N LYS A 81 -7.25 8.63 11.46
CA LYS A 81 -7.09 10.05 11.80
C LYS A 81 -5.66 10.44 12.18
N PHE A 82 -4.75 9.49 12.33
CA PHE A 82 -3.38 9.76 12.75
C PHE A 82 -2.40 9.60 11.59
N PRO A 83 -1.48 10.57 11.39
CA PRO A 83 -0.49 10.49 10.32
C PRO A 83 0.46 9.32 10.56
N PHE A 84 1.01 8.79 9.46
CA PHE A 84 2.00 7.71 9.56
C PHE A 84 3.28 8.23 10.23
N PRO A 85 3.87 7.50 11.21
CA PRO A 85 4.94 8.04 12.03
C PRO A 85 6.21 8.38 11.24
N ASN A 86 6.76 9.57 11.45
CA ASN A 86 7.99 10.03 10.77
C ASN A 86 9.16 9.07 10.91
N LYS A 87 9.35 8.45 12.08
CA LYS A 87 10.41 7.46 12.32
C LYS A 87 10.26 6.19 11.47
N ARG A 88 9.05 5.84 11.03
CA ARG A 88 8.76 4.65 10.21
C ARG A 88 8.73 4.95 8.71
N ARG A 89 8.54 6.23 8.32
CA ARG A 89 8.47 6.67 6.91
C ARG A 89 9.66 6.19 6.06
N PRO A 90 10.94 6.33 6.47
CA PRO A 90 12.07 5.95 5.61
C PRO A 90 12.02 4.48 5.17
N ARG A 91 11.82 3.56 6.12
CA ARG A 91 11.73 2.12 5.82
C ARG A 91 10.51 1.78 4.97
N PHE A 92 9.39 2.45 5.20
CA PHE A 92 8.19 2.27 4.37
C PHE A 92 8.43 2.71 2.92
N PHE A 93 9.03 3.88 2.70
CA PHE A 93 9.33 4.35 1.35
C PHE A 93 10.40 3.51 0.64
N GLU A 94 11.33 2.91 1.39
CA GLU A 94 12.26 1.92 0.84
C GLU A 94 11.51 0.69 0.30
N LEU A 95 10.57 0.11 1.07
CA LEU A 95 9.75 -1.02 0.62
C LEU A 95 8.96 -0.69 -0.63
N VAL A 96 8.38 0.51 -0.66
CA VAL A 96 7.64 1.01 -1.81
C VAL A 96 8.54 1.15 -3.05
N ASN A 97 9.73 1.72 -2.91
CA ASN A 97 10.68 1.85 -4.03
C ASN A 97 11.18 0.50 -4.54
N VAL A 98 11.41 -0.45 -3.63
CA VAL A 98 11.78 -1.84 -3.98
C VAL A 98 10.66 -2.53 -4.74
N THR A 99 9.42 -2.34 -4.30
CA THR A 99 8.22 -2.89 -4.97
C THR A 99 8.13 -2.38 -6.41
N GLU A 100 8.29 -1.08 -6.60
CA GLU A 100 8.24 -0.43 -7.92
C GLU A 100 9.32 -1.00 -8.85
N LYS A 101 10.57 -1.14 -8.38
CA LYS A 101 11.66 -1.75 -9.14
C LYS A 101 11.40 -3.20 -9.55
N TYR A 102 10.78 -4.01 -8.68
CA TYR A 102 10.43 -5.38 -9.04
C TYR A 102 9.30 -5.41 -10.07
N LEU A 103 8.28 -4.56 -9.88
CA LEU A 103 7.15 -4.46 -10.77
C LEU A 103 7.55 -4.03 -12.20
N GLU A 104 8.50 -3.10 -12.32
CA GLU A 104 9.09 -2.69 -13.61
C GLU A 104 9.78 -3.85 -14.33
N LYS A 105 10.46 -4.71 -13.57
CA LYS A 105 11.15 -5.90 -14.08
C LYS A 105 10.21 -7.08 -14.32
N GLY A 106 8.91 -6.93 -14.07
CA GLY A 106 7.93 -8.02 -14.13
C GLY A 106 8.13 -9.10 -13.06
N LYS A 107 8.91 -8.80 -12.01
CA LYS A 107 9.29 -9.71 -10.94
C LYS A 107 8.42 -9.57 -9.71
#